data_AF-A0A4Z0PNW7-F1
#
_entry.id   AF-A0A4Z0PNW7-F1
#
_cell.length_a   1.000
_cell.length_b   1.000
_cell.length_c   1.000
_cell.angle_alpha   90.00
_cell.angle_beta   90.00
_cell.angle_gamma   90.00
#
_symmetry.space_group_name_H-M   'P 1'
#
loop_
_entity.id
_entity.type
_entity.pdbx_description
1 polymer ?
#
loop_
_entity_poly.entity_id
_entity_poly.type
_entity_poly.pdbx_seq_one_letter_code
_entity_poly.pdbx_strand_id
1 'polypeptide(L)'
;MSRPVASNSLAAAIRTHFGLTQAELGRYLGVSEQQVGNIEAGRRRATPLVTLRLARLARLLPPPEGFGAAAPAAAYAPPAVPVVLFGPEQTLPGPLAAAALLKRQRQCSRRSVLLRRDLHVLGQRATAQERRRWALAVLQTALASHPTDPAPSPAEQEHLGHWLAELAAALPPAPALRPDTATALALLLLRLAAVEAEAATLARLLAKAV
;
A
#
# COMPACT_ATOMS: atom_id res chain seq x y z
N MET A 1 -11.85 13.45 -7.83
CA MET A 1 -11.55 12.01 -7.66
C MET A 1 -12.62 11.42 -6.76
N SER A 2 -13.56 10.66 -7.32
CA SER A 2 -14.64 10.03 -6.54
C SER A 2 -14.03 9.02 -5.55
N ARG A 3 -14.30 9.21 -4.26
CA ARG A 3 -14.02 8.18 -3.26
C ARG A 3 -14.87 6.95 -3.62
N PRO A 4 -14.29 5.74 -3.70
CA PRO A 4 -15.09 4.55 -3.88
C PRO A 4 -16.03 4.41 -2.68
N VAL A 5 -17.33 4.32 -2.93
CA VAL A 5 -18.31 3.93 -1.90
C VAL A 5 -17.91 2.53 -1.45
N ALA A 6 -17.64 2.37 -0.15
CA ALA A 6 -17.36 1.07 0.43
C ALA A 6 -18.58 0.19 0.17
N SER A 7 -18.47 -0.70 -0.80
CA SER A 7 -19.51 -1.68 -1.07
C SER A 7 -19.31 -2.80 -0.06
N ASN A 8 -20.29 -3.02 0.81
CA ASN A 8 -20.27 -4.09 1.82
C ASN A 8 -20.52 -5.48 1.21
N SER A 9 -20.15 -5.69 -0.06
CA SER A 9 -20.31 -6.97 -0.73
C SER A 9 -19.16 -7.90 -0.38
N LEU A 10 -19.46 -9.20 -0.34
CA LEU A 10 -18.46 -10.25 -0.10
C LEU A 10 -17.29 -10.18 -1.08
N ALA A 11 -17.56 -9.89 -2.36
CA ALA A 11 -16.53 -9.75 -3.38
C ALA A 11 -15.57 -8.58 -3.08
N ALA A 12 -16.10 -7.43 -2.65
CA ALA A 12 -15.29 -6.29 -2.27
C ALA A 12 -14.47 -6.55 -0.99
N ALA A 13 -15.03 -7.30 -0.03
CA ALA A 13 -14.33 -7.73 1.18
C ALA A 13 -13.14 -8.64 0.84
N ILE A 14 -13.36 -9.69 0.03
CA ILE A 14 -12.30 -10.58 -0.50
C ILE A 14 -11.22 -9.78 -1.21
N ARG A 15 -11.61 -8.90 -2.13
CA ARG A 15 -10.67 -8.09 -2.91
C ARG A 15 -9.80 -7.21 -2.00
N THR A 16 -10.42 -6.54 -1.04
CA THR A 16 -9.73 -5.62 -0.11
C THR A 16 -8.79 -6.38 0.83
N HIS A 17 -9.23 -7.55 1.31
CA HIS A 17 -8.45 -8.40 2.21
C HIS A 17 -7.18 -8.94 1.54
N PHE A 18 -7.29 -9.48 0.32
CA PHE A 18 -6.15 -10.03 -0.42
C PHE A 18 -5.38 -9.01 -1.27
N GLY A 19 -5.82 -7.74 -1.32
CA GLY A 19 -5.17 -6.71 -2.15
C GLY A 19 -5.27 -6.97 -3.66
N LEU A 20 -6.35 -7.62 -4.08
CA LEU A 20 -6.64 -7.94 -5.47
C LEU A 20 -7.23 -6.71 -6.20
N THR A 21 -7.09 -6.68 -7.51
CA THR A 21 -7.86 -5.81 -8.41
C THR A 21 -9.17 -6.51 -8.83
N GLN A 22 -10.13 -5.75 -9.37
CA GLN A 22 -11.35 -6.34 -9.91
C GLN A 22 -11.05 -7.24 -11.11
N ALA A 23 -10.04 -6.91 -11.92
CA ALA A 23 -9.58 -7.77 -13.02
C ALA A 23 -8.97 -9.09 -12.51
N GLU A 24 -8.11 -9.03 -11.49
CA GLU A 24 -7.52 -10.24 -10.88
C GLU A 24 -8.57 -11.15 -10.25
N LEU A 25 -9.56 -10.58 -9.55
CA LEU A 25 -10.68 -11.35 -9.02
C LEU A 25 -11.57 -11.87 -10.16
N GLY A 26 -11.78 -11.09 -11.21
CA GLY A 26 -12.56 -11.50 -12.39
C GLY A 26 -11.96 -12.72 -13.07
N ARG A 27 -10.63 -12.75 -13.28
CA ARG A 27 -9.91 -13.91 -13.82
C ARG A 27 -10.12 -15.14 -12.95
N TYR A 28 -10.00 -15.03 -11.63
CA TYR A 28 -10.31 -16.14 -10.72
C TYR A 28 -11.76 -16.64 -10.89
N LEU A 29 -12.72 -15.72 -10.96
CA LEU A 29 -14.15 -16.04 -11.04
C LEU A 29 -14.61 -16.46 -12.45
N GLY A 30 -13.77 -16.32 -13.48
CA GLY A 30 -14.15 -16.57 -14.87
C GLY A 30 -15.11 -15.51 -15.44
N VAL A 31 -15.03 -14.27 -14.97
CA VAL A 31 -15.87 -13.13 -15.40
C VAL A 31 -15.02 -11.89 -15.67
N SER A 32 -15.58 -10.93 -16.40
CA SER A 32 -14.90 -9.66 -16.69
C SER A 32 -14.79 -8.76 -15.46
N GLU A 33 -13.82 -7.83 -15.46
CA GLU A 33 -13.68 -6.78 -14.45
C GLU A 33 -14.98 -6.00 -14.23
N GLN A 34 -15.65 -5.61 -15.32
CA GLN A 34 -16.93 -4.89 -15.24
C GLN A 34 -18.04 -5.72 -14.57
N GLN A 35 -18.06 -7.04 -14.80
CA GLN A 35 -19.00 -7.92 -14.11
C GLN A 35 -18.71 -7.98 -12.60
N VAL A 36 -17.43 -8.03 -12.20
CA VAL A 36 -17.05 -7.92 -10.78
C VAL A 36 -17.53 -6.59 -10.20
N GLY A 37 -17.31 -5.47 -10.88
CA GLY A 37 -17.81 -4.16 -10.43
C GLY A 37 -19.33 -4.11 -10.24
N ASN A 38 -20.09 -4.73 -11.15
CA ASN A 38 -21.54 -4.84 -11.03
C ASN A 38 -22.00 -5.75 -9.89
N ILE A 39 -21.26 -6.83 -9.61
CA ILE A 39 -21.51 -7.71 -8.45
C ILE A 39 -21.19 -6.97 -7.16
N GLU A 40 -20.05 -6.25 -7.10
CA GLU A 40 -19.64 -5.48 -5.93
C GLU A 40 -20.68 -4.39 -5.60
N ALA A 41 -21.21 -3.72 -6.62
CA ALA A 41 -22.25 -2.69 -6.49
C ALA A 41 -23.67 -3.24 -6.29
N GLY A 42 -23.86 -4.56 -6.20
CA GLY A 42 -25.18 -5.20 -6.04
C GLY A 42 -26.10 -5.09 -7.26
N ARG A 43 -25.61 -4.61 -8.41
CA ARG A 43 -26.39 -4.43 -9.64
C ARG A 43 -26.62 -5.74 -10.39
N ARG A 44 -25.79 -6.76 -10.14
CA ARG A 44 -25.91 -8.09 -10.75
C ARG A 44 -25.71 -9.19 -9.72
N ARG A 45 -26.55 -10.22 -9.78
CA ARG A 45 -26.38 -11.44 -8.97
C ARG A 45 -25.27 -12.32 -9.55
N ALA A 46 -24.44 -12.89 -8.67
CA ALA A 46 -23.43 -13.88 -9.05
C ALA A 46 -24.08 -15.17 -9.56
N THR A 47 -23.48 -15.80 -10.56
CA THR A 47 -23.89 -17.14 -11.01
C THR A 47 -23.52 -18.18 -9.94
N PRO A 48 -24.12 -19.39 -9.93
CA PRO A 48 -23.79 -20.42 -8.94
C PRO A 48 -22.29 -20.75 -8.87
N LEU A 49 -21.61 -20.84 -10.03
CA LEU A 49 -20.17 -21.07 -10.08
C LEU A 49 -19.35 -19.92 -9.44
N VAL A 50 -19.72 -18.68 -9.74
CA VAL A 50 -19.08 -17.49 -9.13
C VAL A 50 -19.31 -17.48 -7.63
N THR A 51 -20.53 -17.81 -7.18
CA THR A 51 -20.86 -17.90 -5.74
C THR A 51 -20.03 -18.97 -5.05
N LEU A 52 -19.83 -20.15 -5.65
CA LEU A 52 -18.99 -21.21 -5.10
C LEU A 52 -17.52 -20.77 -4.96
N ARG A 53 -16.96 -20.15 -6.00
CA ARG A 53 -15.59 -19.62 -5.96
C ARG A 53 -15.43 -18.49 -4.93
N LEU A 54 -16.39 -17.58 -4.85
CA LEU A 54 -16.41 -16.54 -3.81
C LEU A 54 -16.50 -17.16 -2.41
N ALA A 55 -17.34 -18.17 -2.20
CA ALA A 55 -17.47 -18.85 -0.92
C ALA A 55 -16.15 -19.54 -0.51
N ARG A 56 -15.39 -20.08 -1.47
CA ARG A 56 -14.06 -20.66 -1.20
C ARG A 56 -13.08 -19.61 -0.66
N LEU A 57 -13.03 -18.43 -1.28
CA LEU A 57 -12.19 -17.33 -0.79
C LEU A 57 -12.73 -16.70 0.50
N ALA A 58 -14.05 -16.67 0.69
CA ALA A 58 -14.69 -16.11 1.88
C ALA A 58 -14.27 -16.84 3.17
N ARG A 59 -14.07 -18.17 3.12
CA ARG A 59 -13.58 -18.95 4.27
C ARG A 59 -12.23 -18.45 4.79
N LEU A 60 -11.43 -17.82 3.95
CA LEU A 60 -10.11 -17.28 4.25
C LEU A 60 -10.15 -15.85 4.78
N LEU A 61 -11.32 -15.21 4.80
CA LEU A 61 -11.50 -13.92 5.47
C LEU A 61 -11.39 -14.08 6.99
N PRO A 62 -11.00 -13.03 7.71
CA PRO A 62 -11.09 -13.01 9.16
C PRO A 62 -12.55 -13.11 9.62
N PRO A 63 -12.80 -13.47 10.88
CA PRO A 63 -14.13 -13.36 11.48
C PRO A 63 -14.66 -11.91 11.41
N PRO A 64 -15.97 -11.70 11.24
CA PRO A 64 -17.05 -12.70 11.24
C PRO A 64 -17.30 -13.41 9.90
N GLU A 65 -16.74 -12.94 8.79
CA GLU A 65 -17.08 -13.45 7.45
C GLU A 65 -16.42 -14.81 7.13
N GLY A 66 -15.34 -15.16 7.81
CA GLY A 66 -14.63 -16.42 7.63
C GLY A 66 -13.87 -16.89 8.87
N PHE A 67 -12.90 -17.78 8.64
CA PHE A 67 -12.07 -18.41 9.68
C PHE A 67 -10.56 -18.19 9.46
N GLY A 68 -10.21 -17.32 8.51
CA GLY A 68 -8.83 -17.07 8.13
C GLY A 68 -8.11 -16.11 9.08
N ALA A 69 -6.79 -16.03 8.91
CA ALA A 69 -5.97 -15.07 9.62
C ALA A 69 -6.22 -13.65 9.10
N ALA A 70 -6.15 -12.66 10.00
CA ALA A 70 -6.20 -11.27 9.59
C ALA A 70 -4.99 -10.94 8.68
N ALA A 71 -5.25 -10.11 7.65
CA ALA A 71 -4.16 -9.59 6.84
C ALA A 71 -3.22 -8.74 7.71
N PRO A 72 -1.90 -8.72 7.43
CA PRO A 72 -0.97 -7.90 8.18
C PRO A 72 -1.45 -6.45 8.20
N ALA A 73 -1.74 -5.96 9.42
CA ALA A 73 -2.21 -4.61 9.66
C ALA A 73 -1.04 -3.63 9.59
N ALA A 74 -0.45 -3.47 8.41
CA ALA A 74 0.53 -2.41 8.20
C ALA A 74 -0.22 -1.11 7.85
N ALA A 75 -0.77 -0.44 8.85
CA ALA A 75 -1.07 0.98 8.68
C ALA A 75 0.28 1.70 8.65
N TYR A 76 0.74 2.08 7.45
CA TYR A 76 1.95 2.89 7.35
C TYR A 76 1.73 4.22 8.07
N ALA A 77 2.22 4.31 9.29
CA ALA A 77 2.39 5.56 10.00
C ALA A 77 3.75 6.14 9.56
N PRO A 78 3.79 7.38 9.06
CA PRO A 78 5.07 8.04 8.79
C PRO A 78 5.86 8.06 10.11
N PRO A 79 7.07 7.48 10.17
CA PRO A 79 7.84 7.50 11.40
C PRO A 79 8.23 8.94 11.76
N ALA A 80 8.39 9.18 13.06
CA ALA A 80 8.78 10.50 13.56
C ALA A 80 10.12 10.91 12.96
N VAL A 81 10.18 12.17 12.54
CA VAL A 81 11.37 12.76 11.95
C VAL A 81 12.33 13.19 13.07
N PRO A 82 13.62 12.77 13.05
CA PRO A 82 14.58 13.22 14.05
C PRO A 82 14.76 14.75 13.98
N VAL A 83 14.57 15.44 15.11
CA VAL A 83 14.57 16.91 15.19
C VAL A 83 15.99 17.50 15.27
N VAL A 84 16.98 16.70 15.65
CA VAL A 84 18.34 17.18 15.93
C VAL A 84 19.32 16.65 14.89
N LEU A 85 19.55 17.43 13.82
CA LEU A 85 20.57 17.14 12.81
C LEU A 85 21.77 18.09 12.86
N PHE A 86 21.65 19.22 13.55
CA PHE A 86 22.68 20.26 13.56
C PHE A 86 23.13 20.57 14.99
N GLY A 87 24.44 20.75 15.15
CA GLY A 87 25.11 21.07 16.42
C GLY A 87 24.89 22.51 16.90
N PRO A 88 25.68 22.96 17.90
CA PRO A 88 25.50 24.29 18.51
C PRO A 88 25.68 25.42 17.48
N GLU A 89 24.92 26.50 17.66
CA GLU A 89 24.93 27.67 16.77
C GLU A 89 26.32 28.32 16.73
N GLN A 90 26.89 28.46 15.53
CA GLN A 90 28.10 29.26 15.33
C GLN A 90 27.75 30.75 15.30
N THR A 91 28.61 31.57 15.92
CA THR A 91 28.52 33.03 15.84
C THR A 91 28.80 33.48 14.40
N LEU A 92 27.82 34.12 13.77
CA LEU A 92 27.94 34.65 12.40
C LEU A 92 28.36 36.13 12.44
N PRO A 93 29.28 36.56 11.57
CA PRO A 93 29.65 37.97 11.48
C PRO A 93 28.58 38.78 10.72
N GLY A 94 28.17 39.91 11.29
CA GLY A 94 27.34 40.94 10.64
C GLY A 94 25.82 40.72 10.68
N PRO A 95 25.04 41.69 10.19
CA PRO A 95 23.58 41.62 10.17
C PRO A 95 23.09 40.58 9.14
N LEU A 96 22.05 39.85 9.50
CA LEU A 96 21.46 38.82 8.64
C LEU A 96 20.42 39.41 7.69
N ALA A 97 20.47 39.01 6.41
CA ALA A 97 19.49 39.44 5.41
C ALA A 97 18.15 38.70 5.57
N ALA A 98 17.22 39.26 6.35
CA ALA A 98 15.92 38.64 6.66
C ALA A 98 15.12 38.17 5.43
N ALA A 99 15.13 38.95 4.33
CA ALA A 99 14.42 38.60 3.10
C ALA A 99 14.95 37.30 2.46
N ALA A 100 16.28 37.06 2.50
CA ALA A 100 16.88 35.84 1.99
C ALA A 100 16.51 34.62 2.86
N LEU A 101 16.50 34.80 4.19
CA LEU A 101 16.08 33.77 5.14
C LEU A 101 14.60 33.39 4.96
N LEU A 102 13.70 34.37 4.82
CA LEU A 102 12.28 34.11 4.54
C LEU A 102 12.07 33.38 3.21
N LYS A 103 12.80 33.77 2.16
CA LYS A 103 12.75 33.08 0.85
C LYS A 103 13.14 31.61 1.01
N ARG A 104 14.21 31.33 1.74
CA ARG A 104 14.66 29.95 1.98
C ARG A 104 13.67 29.17 2.85
N GLN A 105 13.13 29.78 3.90
CA GLN A 105 12.12 29.17 4.75
C GLN A 105 10.90 28.69 3.93
N ARG A 106 10.38 29.53 3.03
CA ARG A 106 9.29 29.14 2.11
C ARG A 106 9.67 27.99 1.18
N GLN A 107 10.93 27.91 0.75
CA GLN A 107 11.41 26.76 -0.05
C GLN A 107 11.41 25.48 0.78
N CYS A 108 11.92 25.52 2.01
CA CYS A 108 11.91 24.36 2.93
C CYS A 108 10.48 23.88 3.21
N SER A 109 9.54 24.79 3.51
CA SER A 109 8.13 24.44 3.74
C SER A 109 7.47 23.77 2.53
N ARG A 110 7.73 24.26 1.31
CA ARG A 110 7.20 23.60 0.10
C ARG A 110 7.82 22.22 -0.10
N ARG A 111 9.13 22.09 0.14
CA ARG A 111 9.84 20.83 -0.04
C ARG A 111 9.42 19.77 0.99
N SER A 112 9.15 20.15 2.23
CA SER A 112 8.66 19.21 3.25
C SER A 112 7.28 18.64 2.89
N VAL A 113 6.37 19.47 2.37
CA VAL A 113 5.06 19.01 1.88
C VAL A 113 5.20 17.97 0.76
N LEU A 114 6.08 18.23 -0.22
CA LEU A 114 6.34 17.27 -1.31
C LEU A 114 6.94 15.97 -0.78
N LEU A 115 7.93 16.03 0.10
CA LEU A 115 8.57 14.84 0.68
C LEU A 115 7.57 14.01 1.50
N ARG A 116 6.68 14.65 2.28
CA ARG A 116 5.63 13.94 3.03
C ARG A 116 4.63 13.25 2.11
N ARG A 117 4.24 13.89 1.00
CA ARG A 117 3.39 13.27 -0.02
C ARG A 117 4.08 12.05 -0.65
N ASP A 118 5.34 12.21 -1.04
CA ASP A 118 6.09 11.14 -1.69
C ASP A 118 6.31 9.95 -0.74
N LEU A 119 6.57 10.24 0.54
CA LEU A 119 6.66 9.25 1.62
C LEU A 119 5.33 8.52 1.83
N HIS A 120 4.20 9.22 1.84
CA HIS A 120 2.88 8.60 1.92
C HIS A 120 2.61 7.68 0.71
N VAL A 121 2.90 8.15 -0.51
CA VAL A 121 2.70 7.36 -1.73
C VAL A 121 3.58 6.11 -1.72
N LEU A 122 4.86 6.24 -1.34
CA LEU A 122 5.77 5.11 -1.29
C LEU A 122 5.40 4.11 -0.18
N GLY A 123 5.01 4.60 1.00
CA GLY A 123 4.54 3.77 2.11
C GLY A 123 3.30 2.96 1.74
N GLN A 124 2.30 3.60 1.11
CA GLN A 124 1.11 2.91 0.60
C GLN A 124 1.44 1.82 -0.41
N ARG A 125 2.39 2.09 -1.32
CA ARG A 125 2.86 1.09 -2.29
C ARG A 125 3.58 -0.07 -1.62
N ALA A 126 4.42 0.20 -0.62
CA ALA A 126 5.13 -0.82 0.15
C ALA A 126 4.14 -1.76 0.85
N THR A 127 3.20 -1.20 1.60
CA THR A 127 2.14 -1.95 2.29
C THR A 127 1.30 -2.77 1.32
N ALA A 128 0.92 -2.21 0.15
CA ALA A 128 0.16 -2.95 -0.85
C ALA A 128 0.96 -4.14 -1.42
N GLN A 129 2.27 -3.99 -1.64
CA GLN A 129 3.13 -5.08 -2.10
C GLN A 129 3.31 -6.17 -1.04
N GLU A 130 3.54 -5.80 0.22
CA GLU A 130 3.62 -6.75 1.34
C GLU A 130 2.33 -7.52 1.51
N ARG A 131 1.17 -6.83 1.46
CA ARG A 131 -0.13 -7.48 1.48
C ARG A 131 -0.31 -8.47 0.34
N ARG A 132 0.13 -8.12 -0.89
CA ARG A 132 0.05 -9.03 -2.03
C ARG A 132 0.95 -10.25 -1.89
N ARG A 133 2.16 -10.10 -1.36
CA ARG A 133 3.07 -11.24 -1.09
C ARG A 133 2.48 -12.18 -0.06
N TRP A 134 1.95 -11.62 1.03
CA TRP A 134 1.22 -12.38 2.05
C TRP A 134 0.01 -13.10 1.45
N ALA A 135 -0.82 -12.38 0.68
CA ALA A 135 -2.01 -12.92 0.05
C ALA A 135 -1.68 -14.07 -0.89
N LEU A 136 -0.66 -13.93 -1.73
CA LEU A 136 -0.23 -14.99 -2.63
C LEU A 136 0.18 -16.25 -1.86
N ALA A 137 0.97 -16.12 -0.79
CA ALA A 137 1.36 -17.25 0.04
C ALA A 137 0.14 -17.94 0.67
N VAL A 138 -0.79 -17.16 1.25
CA VAL A 138 -2.04 -17.70 1.83
C VAL A 138 -2.89 -18.41 0.78
N LEU A 139 -3.09 -17.80 -0.40
CA LEU A 139 -3.90 -18.36 -1.47
C LEU A 139 -3.28 -19.63 -2.05
N GLN A 140 -1.95 -19.69 -2.20
CA GLN A 140 -1.25 -20.88 -2.65
C GLN A 140 -1.44 -22.05 -1.67
N THR A 141 -1.30 -21.80 -0.37
CA THR A 141 -1.51 -22.84 0.65
C THR A 141 -2.96 -23.27 0.75
N ALA A 142 -3.90 -22.32 0.77
CA ALA A 142 -5.31 -22.60 1.03
C ALA A 142 -6.07 -23.15 -0.18
N LEU A 143 -5.62 -22.87 -1.40
CA LEU A 143 -6.24 -23.36 -2.62
C LEU A 143 -5.59 -24.62 -3.17
N ALA A 144 -4.46 -25.06 -2.59
CA ALA A 144 -3.93 -26.39 -2.81
C ALA A 144 -4.99 -27.44 -2.45
N SER A 145 -5.12 -28.48 -3.27
CA SER A 145 -6.10 -29.54 -3.05
C SER A 145 -5.92 -30.17 -1.67
N HIS A 146 -6.92 -30.03 -0.79
CA HIS A 146 -6.94 -30.70 0.49
C HIS A 146 -7.64 -32.06 0.37
N PRO A 147 -7.18 -33.09 1.11
CA PRO A 147 -7.69 -34.46 0.99
C PRO A 147 -9.17 -34.61 1.38
N THR A 148 -9.73 -33.62 2.09
CA THR A 148 -11.12 -33.59 2.54
C THR A 148 -12.06 -32.83 1.59
N ASP A 149 -11.55 -32.13 0.59
CA ASP A 149 -12.40 -31.48 -0.43
C ASP A 149 -12.78 -32.49 -1.52
N PRO A 150 -14.01 -32.43 -2.07
CA PRO A 150 -14.32 -33.17 -3.29
C PRO A 150 -13.30 -32.77 -4.35
N ALA A 151 -12.60 -33.75 -4.91
CA ALA A 151 -11.48 -33.51 -5.81
C ALA A 151 -11.88 -32.50 -6.90
N PRO A 152 -11.25 -31.31 -6.96
CA PRO A 152 -11.55 -30.35 -8.01
C PRO A 152 -11.24 -30.98 -9.37
N SER A 153 -12.07 -30.67 -10.37
CA SER A 153 -11.83 -31.16 -11.72
C SER A 153 -10.42 -30.74 -12.19
N PRO A 154 -9.76 -31.53 -13.06
CA PRO A 154 -8.44 -31.17 -13.58
C PRO A 154 -8.42 -29.77 -14.21
N ALA A 155 -9.50 -29.39 -14.90
CA ALA A 155 -9.68 -28.06 -15.48
C ALA A 155 -9.74 -26.95 -14.41
N GLU A 156 -10.36 -27.19 -13.26
CA GLU A 156 -10.37 -26.22 -12.15
C GLU A 156 -8.97 -26.09 -11.54
N GLN A 157 -8.23 -27.19 -11.40
CA GLN A 157 -6.85 -27.14 -10.88
C GLN A 157 -5.92 -26.38 -11.83
N GLU A 158 -6.03 -26.60 -13.14
CA GLU A 158 -5.26 -25.87 -14.15
C GLU A 158 -5.61 -24.38 -14.15
N HIS A 159 -6.90 -24.04 -14.09
CA HIS A 159 -7.38 -22.65 -13.98
C HIS A 159 -6.79 -21.94 -12.74
N LEU A 160 -6.81 -22.61 -11.59
CA LEU A 160 -6.23 -22.09 -10.35
C LEU A 160 -4.72 -21.90 -10.46
N GLY A 161 -4.02 -22.89 -11.01
CA GLY A 161 -2.57 -22.84 -11.21
C GLY A 161 -2.17 -21.67 -12.10
N HIS A 162 -2.89 -21.48 -13.22
CA HIS A 162 -2.67 -20.35 -14.12
C HIS A 162 -2.90 -19.01 -13.44
N TRP A 163 -4.02 -18.86 -12.73
CA TRP A 163 -4.34 -17.63 -12.01
C TRP A 163 -3.30 -17.29 -10.92
N LEU A 164 -2.85 -18.28 -10.15
CA LEU A 164 -1.81 -18.08 -9.13
C LEU A 164 -0.46 -17.70 -9.76
N ALA A 165 -0.12 -18.30 -10.92
CA ALA A 165 1.09 -17.95 -11.67
C ALA A 165 1.03 -16.50 -12.19
N GLU A 166 -0.12 -16.05 -12.71
CA GLU A 166 -0.32 -14.66 -13.11
C GLU A 166 -0.18 -13.68 -11.93
N LEU A 167 -0.77 -14.01 -10.77
CA LEU A 167 -0.62 -13.19 -9.56
C LEU A 167 0.84 -13.10 -9.12
N ALA A 168 1.58 -14.21 -9.17
CA ALA A 168 3.00 -14.24 -8.86
C ALA A 168 3.82 -13.39 -9.86
N ALA A 169 3.52 -13.47 -11.15
CA ALA A 169 4.18 -12.68 -12.19
C ALA A 169 3.88 -11.17 -12.09
N ALA A 170 2.72 -10.80 -11.55
CA ALA A 170 2.34 -9.41 -11.33
C ALA A 170 3.06 -8.75 -10.13
N LEU A 171 3.69 -9.55 -9.25
CA LEU A 171 4.54 -9.01 -8.19
C LEU A 171 5.84 -8.48 -8.79
N PRO A 172 6.30 -7.28 -8.38
CA PRO A 172 7.57 -6.76 -8.84
C PRO A 172 8.69 -7.74 -8.46
N PRO A 173 9.63 -8.03 -9.38
CA PRO A 173 10.74 -8.93 -9.10
C PRO A 173 11.54 -8.45 -7.89
N ALA A 174 12.16 -9.40 -7.18
CA ALA A 174 13.08 -9.11 -6.09
C ALA A 174 14.14 -8.09 -6.54
N PRO A 175 14.59 -7.18 -5.65
CA PRO A 175 15.27 -5.95 -6.04
C PRO A 175 16.69 -6.22 -6.56
N ALA A 176 16.83 -6.46 -7.86
CA ALA A 176 18.14 -6.51 -8.50
C ALA A 176 18.59 -5.15 -9.07
N LEU A 177 17.66 -4.21 -9.32
CA LEU A 177 17.94 -2.97 -10.09
C LEU A 177 17.29 -1.69 -9.53
N ARG A 178 16.56 -1.76 -8.40
CA ARG A 178 16.00 -0.59 -7.72
C ARG A 178 16.41 -0.64 -6.25
N PRO A 179 16.73 0.50 -5.60
CA PRO A 179 16.87 0.51 -4.15
C PRO A 179 15.61 -0.15 -3.58
N ASP A 180 15.79 -1.08 -2.66
CA ASP A 180 14.64 -1.72 -2.05
C ASP A 180 13.73 -0.63 -1.44
N THR A 181 12.45 -0.94 -1.33
CA THR A 181 11.46 0.07 -0.92
C THR A 181 11.79 0.62 0.48
N ALA A 182 12.42 -0.19 1.33
CA ALA A 182 12.93 0.20 2.64
C ALA A 182 14.01 1.29 2.54
N THR A 183 15.02 1.13 1.69
CA THR A 183 16.07 2.13 1.45
C THR A 183 15.48 3.42 0.89
N ALA A 184 14.56 3.33 -0.06
CA ALA A 184 13.91 4.51 -0.62
C ALA A 184 13.10 5.29 0.44
N LEU A 185 12.39 4.59 1.33
CA LEU A 185 11.70 5.20 2.47
C LEU A 185 12.68 5.83 3.46
N ALA A 186 13.75 5.14 3.83
CA ALA A 186 14.78 5.66 4.74
C ALA A 186 15.43 6.94 4.20
N LEU A 187 15.75 6.98 2.90
CA LEU A 187 16.30 8.17 2.25
C LEU A 187 15.30 9.33 2.21
N LEU A 188 14.00 9.07 2.01
CA LEU A 188 12.98 10.13 2.08
C LEU A 188 12.84 10.69 3.49
N LEU A 189 12.88 9.84 4.51
CA LEU A 189 12.84 10.26 5.91
C LEU A 189 14.04 11.12 6.28
N LEU A 190 15.24 10.70 5.87
CA LEU A 190 16.46 11.48 6.09
C LEU A 190 16.37 12.86 5.43
N ARG A 191 15.88 12.92 4.19
CA ARG A 191 15.69 14.19 3.47
C ARG A 191 14.65 15.08 4.13
N LEU A 192 13.56 14.49 4.65
CA LEU A 192 12.53 15.23 5.37
C LEU A 192 13.11 15.82 6.66
N ALA A 193 13.87 15.02 7.42
CA ALA A 193 14.58 15.46 8.62
C ALA A 193 15.49 16.65 8.35
N ALA A 194 16.32 16.56 7.30
CA ALA A 194 17.21 17.65 6.93
C ALA A 194 16.46 18.95 6.61
N VAL A 195 15.36 18.87 5.86
CA VAL A 195 14.56 20.05 5.49
C VAL A 195 13.84 20.67 6.70
N GLU A 196 13.35 19.85 7.63
CA GLU A 196 12.69 20.33 8.85
C GLU A 196 13.69 20.97 9.82
N ALA A 197 14.86 20.35 10.00
CA ALA A 197 15.93 20.90 10.81
C ALA A 197 16.47 22.22 10.23
N GLU A 198 16.59 22.32 8.90
CA GLU A 198 16.92 23.58 8.22
C GLU A 198 15.85 24.65 8.47
N ALA A 199 14.57 24.32 8.33
CA ALA A 199 13.47 25.25 8.58
C ALA A 199 13.44 25.77 10.03
N ALA A 200 13.70 24.89 11.01
CA ALA A 200 13.81 25.28 12.42
C ALA A 200 15.00 26.22 12.66
N THR A 201 16.13 25.96 12.01
CA THR A 201 17.32 26.81 12.09
C THR A 201 17.05 28.19 11.47
N LEU A 202 16.38 28.25 10.32
CA LEU A 202 15.98 29.51 9.68
C LEU A 202 15.03 30.33 10.56
N ALA A 203 14.12 29.68 11.29
CA ALA A 203 13.23 30.36 12.23
C ALA A 203 14.01 31.03 13.38
N ARG A 204 15.02 30.35 13.93
CA ARG A 204 15.91 30.93 14.95
C ARG A 204 16.73 32.10 14.42
N LEU A 205 17.27 31.98 13.21
CA LEU A 205 18.04 33.06 12.56
C LEU A 205 17.15 34.28 12.25
N LEU A 206 15.90 34.07 11.82
CA LEU A 206 14.94 35.14 11.61
C LEU A 206 14.61 35.89 12.89
N ALA A 207 14.47 35.19 14.02
CA ALA A 207 14.22 35.82 15.32
C ALA A 207 15.39 36.71 15.80
N LYS A 208 16.61 36.49 15.28
CA LYS A 208 17.79 37.33 15.55
C LYS A 208 17.98 38.47 14.55
N ALA A 209 17.28 38.42 13.42
CA ALA A 209 17.38 39.40 12.34
C ALA A 209 16.33 40.52 12.44
N VAL A 210 15.35 40.36 13.34
CA VAL A 210 14.37 41.38 13.75
C VAL A 210 14.90 42.11 14.97
#